data_AF-A0A2A4EPI1-F1
#
_entry.id   AF-A0A2A4EPI1-F1
#
_cell.length_a   1.000
_cell.length_b   1.000
_cell.length_c   1.000
_cell.angle_alpha   90.00
_cell.angle_beta   90.00
_cell.angle_gamma   90.00
#
_symmetry.space_group_name_H-M   'P 1'
#
loop_
_entity.id
_entity.type
_entity.pdbx_description
1 polymer ?
#
loop_
_entity_poly.entity_id
_entity_poly.type
_entity_poly.pdbx_seq_one_letter_code
_entity_poly.pdbx_strand_id
1 'polypeptide(L)'
;MFVDARVAHGRARFDLNRSPRMFSEERRGEVSAIITTCLDNFTGTRNRRNLLRLLERQVAPKLARLGIDPYVGVLGQIEGLFVNFSTMSAEHGLREFQLQVTVPELVLRSFACSVIKPHAVARCMQRNGVMSVDEIGTETSVAFVLARVMRPLALAEKWQQVGVPGINGLFVGVMTDNDDICMNTYLKPASNDRASRWSGFAGLFAAMPSWSAEQIRQGSDLLQWTVNHIVALRKTASFVERFPFLLEPYHSTDDPLDTTWNAARASARTESGS
;
A
#
# COMPACT_ATOMS: atom_id res chain seq x y z
N MET A 1 -2.12 24.51 3.18
CA MET A 1 -3.34 24.96 2.47
C MET A 1 -3.96 23.74 1.81
N PHE A 2 -5.27 23.53 1.88
CA PHE A 2 -5.92 22.41 1.19
C PHE A 2 -6.20 22.76 -0.26
N VAL A 3 -6.13 21.77 -1.14
CA VAL A 3 -6.64 21.89 -2.51
C VAL A 3 -8.17 21.73 -2.47
N ASP A 4 -8.87 22.39 -3.40
CA ASP A 4 -10.31 22.20 -3.57
C ASP A 4 -10.64 20.72 -3.89
N ALA A 5 -11.72 20.20 -3.30
CA ALA A 5 -12.10 18.79 -3.46
C ALA A 5 -12.35 18.37 -4.92
N ARG A 6 -12.99 19.25 -5.71
CA ARG A 6 -13.28 18.98 -7.13
C ARG A 6 -11.99 18.94 -7.92
N VAL A 7 -11.10 19.88 -7.65
CA VAL A 7 -9.78 19.97 -8.29
C VAL A 7 -8.96 18.73 -7.97
N ALA A 8 -8.86 18.34 -6.69
CA ALA A 8 -8.14 17.14 -6.27
C ALA A 8 -8.73 15.87 -6.91
N HIS A 9 -10.06 15.75 -6.99
CA HIS A 9 -10.70 14.60 -7.64
C HIS A 9 -10.42 14.54 -9.14
N GLY A 10 -10.57 15.67 -9.85
CA GLY A 10 -10.29 15.76 -11.28
C GLY A 10 -8.83 15.47 -11.61
N ARG A 11 -7.90 16.04 -10.83
CA ARG A 11 -6.45 15.80 -10.98
C ARG A 11 -6.06 14.37 -10.67
N ALA A 12 -6.52 13.82 -9.55
CA ALA A 12 -6.27 12.41 -9.21
C ALA A 12 -6.76 11.48 -10.33
N ARG A 13 -7.98 11.66 -10.83
CA ARG A 13 -8.52 10.86 -11.93
C ARG A 13 -7.70 11.02 -13.21
N PHE A 14 -7.26 12.23 -13.53
CA PHE A 14 -6.44 12.52 -14.70
C PHE A 14 -5.06 11.88 -14.58
N ASP A 15 -4.35 12.05 -13.48
CA ASP A 15 -3.01 11.50 -13.26
C ASP A 15 -3.02 9.98 -13.18
N LEU A 16 -4.01 9.39 -12.50
CA LEU A 16 -4.24 7.95 -12.48
C LEU A 16 -4.56 7.37 -13.88
N ASN A 17 -4.95 8.23 -14.85
CA ASN A 17 -5.14 7.87 -16.25
C ASN A 17 -3.94 8.18 -17.15
N ARG A 18 -3.07 9.15 -16.79
CA ARG A 18 -2.00 9.68 -17.66
C ARG A 18 -0.57 9.36 -17.21
N SER A 19 -0.35 8.89 -15.99
CA SER A 19 1.00 8.60 -15.52
C SER A 19 1.61 7.45 -16.36
N PRO A 20 2.83 7.62 -16.90
CA PRO A 20 3.33 6.77 -17.96
C PRO A 20 3.68 5.37 -17.42
N ARG A 21 3.17 4.38 -18.15
CA ARG A 21 3.62 2.99 -18.27
C ARG A 21 2.95 1.95 -17.36
N MET A 22 2.07 1.26 -18.07
CA MET A 22 1.78 -0.16 -18.05
C MET A 22 0.70 -0.58 -17.09
N PHE A 23 -0.35 -1.14 -17.69
CA PHE A 23 -1.36 -1.92 -17.01
C PHE A 23 -0.68 -2.79 -15.97
N SER A 24 -1.31 -2.95 -14.81
CA SER A 24 -0.85 -3.90 -13.80
C SER A 24 -0.53 -5.27 -14.41
N GLU A 25 -1.24 -5.65 -15.48
CA GLU A 25 -0.98 -6.86 -16.26
C GLU A 25 0.27 -6.82 -17.13
N GLU A 26 0.62 -5.70 -17.76
CA GLU A 26 1.81 -5.57 -18.60
C GLU A 26 3.09 -5.57 -17.74
N ARG A 27 3.10 -4.82 -16.63
CA ARG A 27 4.20 -4.88 -15.65
C ARG A 27 4.29 -6.25 -14.99
N ARG A 28 3.15 -6.84 -14.60
CA ARG A 28 3.11 -8.23 -14.11
C ARG A 28 3.61 -9.21 -15.17
N GLY A 29 3.26 -8.98 -16.43
CA GLY A 29 3.65 -9.78 -17.58
C GLY A 29 5.15 -9.70 -17.84
N GLU A 30 5.74 -8.51 -17.78
CA GLU A 30 7.18 -8.30 -17.91
C GLU A 30 7.95 -8.99 -16.78
N VAL A 31 7.52 -8.80 -15.52
CA VAL A 31 8.13 -9.48 -14.36
C VAL A 31 8.00 -11.00 -14.50
N SER A 32 6.81 -11.49 -14.86
CA SER A 32 6.56 -12.93 -15.07
C SER A 32 7.42 -13.47 -16.20
N ALA A 33 7.55 -12.76 -17.32
CA ALA A 33 8.36 -13.16 -18.47
C ALA A 33 9.84 -13.25 -18.12
N ILE A 34 10.38 -12.31 -17.34
CA ILE A 34 11.78 -12.36 -16.85
C ILE A 34 12.01 -13.61 -16.01
N ILE A 35 11.10 -13.89 -15.08
CA ILE A 35 11.18 -15.05 -14.21
C ILE A 35 11.13 -16.33 -15.06
N THR A 36 10.07 -16.50 -15.85
CA THR A 36 9.85 -17.69 -16.69
C THR A 36 11.02 -17.93 -17.63
N THR A 37 11.53 -16.89 -18.32
CA THR A 37 12.69 -17.01 -19.21
C THR A 37 13.94 -17.50 -18.46
N CYS A 38 14.17 -17.03 -17.24
CA CYS A 38 15.30 -17.50 -16.42
C CYS A 38 15.12 -18.94 -15.95
N LEU A 39 13.90 -19.34 -15.61
CA LEU A 39 13.58 -20.70 -15.18
C LEU A 39 13.69 -21.70 -16.35
N ASP A 40 13.21 -21.32 -17.54
CA ASP A 40 13.24 -22.15 -18.74
C ASP A 40 14.66 -22.37 -19.27
N ASN A 41 15.51 -21.36 -19.19
CA ASN A 41 16.91 -21.44 -19.62
C ASN A 41 17.86 -22.04 -18.57
N PHE A 42 17.33 -22.49 -17.42
CA PHE A 42 18.17 -23.08 -16.37
C PHE A 42 18.60 -24.50 -16.73
N THR A 43 19.89 -24.66 -17.02
CA THR A 43 20.50 -25.95 -17.41
C THR A 43 21.13 -26.72 -16.24
N GLY A 44 21.12 -26.17 -15.03
CA GLY A 44 21.71 -26.82 -13.86
C GLY A 44 20.81 -27.88 -13.21
N THR A 45 21.37 -28.66 -12.29
CA THR A 45 20.59 -29.64 -11.50
C THR A 45 19.54 -28.90 -10.65
N ARG A 46 18.26 -29.28 -10.80
CA ARG A 46 17.12 -28.73 -10.04
C ARG A 46 17.11 -29.25 -8.60
N ASN A 47 18.01 -28.71 -7.78
CA ASN A 47 17.98 -28.86 -6.33
C ASN A 47 17.80 -27.49 -5.66
N ARG A 48 17.32 -27.50 -4.42
CA ARG A 48 17.03 -26.31 -3.62
C ARG A 48 18.13 -25.24 -3.71
N ARG A 49 19.39 -25.61 -3.46
CA ARG A 49 20.54 -24.70 -3.46
C ARG A 49 20.74 -24.03 -4.82
N ASN A 50 20.65 -24.80 -5.89
CA ASN A 50 20.88 -24.31 -7.24
C ASN A 50 19.72 -23.40 -7.71
N LEU A 51 18.48 -23.74 -7.35
CA LEU A 51 17.32 -22.91 -7.65
C LEU A 51 17.37 -21.57 -6.91
N LEU A 52 17.77 -21.55 -5.65
CA LEU A 52 17.99 -20.28 -4.93
C LEU A 52 19.08 -19.44 -5.57
N ARG A 53 20.20 -20.07 -5.98
CA ARG A 53 21.25 -19.36 -6.72
C ARG A 53 20.79 -18.82 -8.05
N LEU A 54 19.91 -19.52 -8.76
CA LEU A 54 19.29 -19.02 -10.00
C LEU A 54 18.46 -17.77 -9.71
N LEU A 55 17.60 -17.82 -8.69
CA LEU A 55 16.78 -16.67 -8.27
C LEU A 55 17.66 -15.48 -7.85
N GLU A 56 18.65 -15.71 -7.00
CA GLU A 56 19.56 -14.69 -6.46
C GLU A 56 20.47 -14.09 -7.54
N ARG A 57 21.05 -14.89 -8.43
CA ARG A 57 22.11 -14.43 -9.36
C ARG A 57 21.62 -14.08 -10.75
N GLN A 58 20.44 -14.56 -11.16
CA GLN A 58 19.94 -14.31 -12.51
C GLN A 58 18.61 -13.56 -12.52
N VAL A 59 17.67 -13.92 -11.65
CA VAL A 59 16.34 -13.31 -11.65
C VAL A 59 16.35 -11.97 -10.91
N ALA A 60 16.78 -11.96 -9.65
CA ALA A 60 16.80 -10.77 -8.81
C ALA A 60 17.54 -9.59 -9.46
N PRO A 61 18.75 -9.75 -10.05
CA PRO A 61 19.44 -8.62 -10.68
C PRO A 61 18.71 -8.06 -11.90
N LYS A 62 17.94 -8.88 -12.64
CA LYS A 62 17.14 -8.42 -13.79
C LYS A 62 15.92 -7.63 -13.32
N LEU A 63 15.27 -8.07 -12.24
CA LEU A 63 14.16 -7.34 -11.64
C LEU A 63 14.63 -6.01 -11.01
N ALA A 64 15.80 -6.01 -10.35
CA ALA A 64 16.43 -4.79 -9.84
C ALA A 64 16.65 -3.72 -10.91
N ARG A 65 17.03 -4.10 -12.13
CA ARG A 65 17.17 -3.17 -13.26
C ARG A 65 15.85 -2.55 -13.73
N LEU A 66 14.71 -3.17 -13.41
CA LEU A 66 13.37 -2.59 -13.64
C LEU A 66 12.92 -1.66 -12.51
N GLY A 67 13.80 -1.39 -11.52
CA GLY A 67 13.47 -0.57 -10.35
C GLY A 67 12.63 -1.30 -9.30
N ILE A 68 12.60 -2.63 -9.36
CA ILE A 68 11.89 -3.50 -8.42
C ILE A 68 12.90 -4.02 -7.39
N ASP A 69 12.52 -4.14 -6.12
CA ASP A 69 13.43 -4.65 -5.08
C ASP A 69 13.09 -6.11 -4.69
N PRO A 70 13.77 -7.10 -5.27
CA PRO A 70 13.54 -8.51 -4.98
C PRO A 70 14.26 -8.97 -3.70
N TYR A 71 13.54 -9.68 -2.85
CA TYR A 71 14.12 -10.44 -1.75
C TYR A 71 14.26 -11.91 -2.12
N VAL A 72 15.45 -12.50 -1.95
CA VAL A 72 15.67 -13.94 -2.11
C VAL A 72 16.11 -14.53 -0.79
N GLY A 73 15.34 -15.49 -0.26
CA GLY A 73 15.63 -16.09 1.04
C GLY A 73 14.44 -16.78 1.65
N VAL A 74 14.46 -16.91 2.97
CA VAL A 74 13.40 -17.55 3.76
C VAL A 74 12.46 -16.49 4.30
N LEU A 75 11.16 -16.68 4.10
CA LEU A 75 10.10 -15.85 4.66
C LEU A 75 9.11 -16.76 5.40
N GLY A 76 9.21 -16.81 6.73
CA GLY A 76 8.44 -17.76 7.54
C GLY A 76 8.82 -19.22 7.23
N GLN A 77 7.87 -20.01 6.75
CA GLN A 77 8.07 -21.42 6.38
C GLN A 77 8.36 -21.63 4.89
N ILE A 78 8.32 -20.56 4.09
CA ILE A 78 8.54 -20.61 2.65
C ILE A 78 9.89 -20.01 2.30
N GLU A 79 10.48 -20.49 1.22
CA GLU A 79 11.75 -20.00 0.73
C GLU A 79 11.67 -19.75 -0.77
N GLY A 80 12.30 -18.69 -1.26
CA GLY A 80 12.35 -18.37 -2.67
C GLY A 80 12.54 -16.90 -2.94
N LEU A 81 11.94 -16.41 -4.02
CA LEU A 81 11.98 -15.02 -4.45
C LEU A 81 10.66 -14.34 -4.09
N PHE A 82 10.74 -13.17 -3.48
CA PHE A 82 9.60 -12.35 -3.07
C PHE A 82 9.79 -10.94 -3.61
N VAL A 83 8.74 -10.41 -4.20
CA VAL A 83 8.80 -9.14 -4.93
C VAL A 83 7.52 -8.37 -4.66
N ASN A 84 7.64 -7.10 -4.27
CA ASN A 84 6.50 -6.21 -4.20
C ASN A 84 6.61 -5.16 -5.31
N PHE A 85 5.50 -4.87 -5.97
CA PHE A 85 5.44 -3.79 -6.95
C PHE A 85 4.08 -3.10 -6.88
N SER A 86 4.07 -1.81 -7.18
CA SER A 86 2.85 -1.00 -7.18
C SER A 86 2.44 -0.62 -8.59
N THR A 87 1.13 -0.53 -8.80
CA THR A 87 0.49 -0.16 -10.06
C THR A 87 -0.56 0.90 -9.78
N MET A 88 -0.95 1.65 -10.81
CA MET A 88 -1.99 2.67 -10.68
C MET A 88 -3.01 2.56 -11.81
N SER A 89 -4.28 2.83 -11.51
CA SER A 89 -5.34 3.03 -12.50
C SER A 89 -6.44 3.92 -11.95
N ALA A 90 -7.18 4.61 -12.81
CA ALA A 90 -8.32 5.42 -12.35
C ALA A 90 -9.47 4.57 -11.78
N GLU A 91 -9.60 3.32 -12.22
CA GLU A 91 -10.63 2.39 -11.73
C GLU A 91 -10.32 1.87 -10.33
N HIS A 92 -9.08 1.45 -10.09
CA HIS A 92 -8.72 0.75 -8.85
C HIS A 92 -7.88 1.58 -7.89
N GLY A 93 -7.38 2.75 -8.32
CA GLY A 93 -6.48 3.59 -7.54
C GLY A 93 -5.05 3.06 -7.60
N LEU A 94 -4.35 3.08 -6.48
CA LEU A 94 -3.01 2.48 -6.35
C LEU A 94 -3.15 1.06 -5.78
N ARG A 95 -2.45 0.09 -6.35
CA ARG A 95 -2.45 -1.29 -5.88
C ARG A 95 -1.05 -1.81 -5.71
N GLU A 96 -0.78 -2.39 -4.55
CA GLU A 96 0.42 -3.17 -4.30
C GLU A 96 0.13 -4.65 -4.56
N PHE A 97 1.00 -5.25 -5.37
CA PHE A 97 1.03 -6.67 -5.63
C PHE A 97 2.26 -7.28 -4.98
N GLN A 98 2.07 -8.43 -4.35
CA GLN A 98 3.15 -9.32 -4.01
C GLN A 98 3.22 -10.43 -5.06
N LEU A 99 4.43 -10.71 -5.50
CA LEU A 99 4.78 -11.82 -6.35
C LEU A 99 5.77 -12.69 -5.59
N GLN A 100 5.53 -14.00 -5.62
CA GLN A 100 6.38 -14.99 -4.98
C GLN A 100 6.67 -16.15 -5.93
N VAL A 101 7.90 -16.65 -5.87
CA VAL A 101 8.32 -17.90 -6.51
C VAL A 101 8.94 -18.75 -5.43
N THR A 102 8.29 -19.86 -5.05
CA THR A 102 8.78 -20.75 -3.99
C THR A 102 9.75 -21.79 -4.54
N VAL A 103 10.66 -22.25 -3.69
CA VAL A 103 11.58 -23.36 -3.98
C VAL A 103 11.20 -24.54 -3.07
N PRO A 104 11.17 -25.79 -3.60
CA PRO A 104 11.59 -26.22 -4.93
C PRO A 104 10.53 -26.16 -6.04
N GLU A 105 9.28 -25.81 -5.73
CA GLU A 105 8.16 -25.99 -6.67
C GLU A 105 8.18 -25.02 -7.86
N LEU A 106 8.87 -23.89 -7.71
CA LEU A 106 8.98 -22.80 -8.70
C LEU A 106 7.62 -22.26 -9.17
N VAL A 107 6.61 -22.33 -8.29
CA VAL A 107 5.28 -21.82 -8.59
C VAL A 107 5.27 -20.32 -8.43
N LEU A 108 5.07 -19.62 -9.55
CA LEU A 108 4.82 -18.19 -9.56
C LEU A 108 3.41 -17.90 -9.05
N ARG A 109 3.29 -17.20 -7.92
CA ARG A 109 2.02 -16.67 -7.43
C ARG A 109 2.08 -15.15 -7.38
N SER A 110 0.98 -14.51 -7.74
CA SER A 110 0.81 -13.06 -7.60
C SER A 110 -0.56 -12.77 -7.02
N PHE A 111 -0.61 -11.94 -5.98
CA PHE A 111 -1.85 -11.51 -5.35
C PHE A 111 -1.74 -10.05 -4.98
N ALA A 112 -2.85 -9.32 -5.15
CA ALA A 112 -2.97 -7.97 -4.59
C ALA A 112 -2.92 -8.10 -3.07
N CYS A 113 -2.19 -7.23 -2.40
CA CYS A 113 -2.06 -7.27 -0.93
C CYS A 113 -2.67 -6.03 -0.27
N SER A 114 -2.61 -4.90 -0.98
CA SER A 114 -3.03 -3.60 -0.48
C SER A 114 -3.55 -2.73 -1.61
N VAL A 115 -4.64 -1.99 -1.37
CA VAL A 115 -5.23 -1.06 -2.34
C VAL A 115 -5.48 0.29 -1.68
N ILE A 116 -5.04 1.37 -2.32
CA ILE A 116 -5.44 2.76 -2.00
C ILE A 116 -6.45 3.17 -3.06
N LYS A 117 -7.73 3.24 -2.69
CA LYS A 117 -8.82 3.57 -3.62
C LYS A 117 -8.61 4.96 -4.25
N PRO A 118 -9.15 5.22 -5.46
CA PRO A 118 -9.05 6.53 -6.10
C PRO A 118 -9.52 7.67 -5.20
N HIS A 119 -10.54 7.41 -4.37
CA HIS A 119 -11.01 8.34 -3.36
C HIS A 119 -9.91 8.71 -2.35
N ALA A 120 -9.26 7.71 -1.74
CA ALA A 120 -8.18 7.92 -0.79
C ALA A 120 -6.98 8.65 -1.41
N VAL A 121 -6.63 8.36 -2.67
CA VAL A 121 -5.62 9.08 -3.45
C VAL A 121 -5.96 10.57 -3.53
N ALA A 122 -7.19 10.88 -3.96
CA ALA A 122 -7.61 12.26 -4.14
C ALA A 122 -7.71 13.01 -2.79
N ARG A 123 -8.18 12.35 -1.72
CA ARG A 123 -8.17 12.91 -0.36
C ARG A 123 -6.76 13.16 0.16
N CYS A 124 -5.80 12.28 -0.16
CA CYS A 124 -4.39 12.49 0.16
C CYS A 124 -3.84 13.73 -0.53
N MET A 125 -4.03 13.87 -1.85
CA MET A 125 -3.64 15.07 -2.60
C MET A 125 -4.28 16.33 -2.01
N GLN A 126 -5.59 16.28 -1.78
CA GLN A 126 -6.36 17.38 -1.24
C GLN A 126 -5.82 17.86 0.11
N ARG A 127 -5.63 16.93 1.05
CA ARG A 127 -5.23 17.23 2.43
C ARG A 127 -3.74 17.58 2.56
N ASN A 128 -2.92 17.11 1.63
CA ASN A 128 -1.51 17.51 1.55
C ASN A 128 -1.28 18.78 0.74
N GLY A 129 -2.31 19.29 0.06
CA GLY A 129 -2.23 20.55 -0.65
C GLY A 129 -1.44 20.45 -1.96
N VAL A 130 -1.42 19.26 -2.56
CA VAL A 130 -0.63 18.94 -3.76
C VAL A 130 -1.55 18.63 -4.95
N MET A 131 -1.00 18.80 -6.15
CA MET A 131 -1.79 18.83 -7.39
C MET A 131 -1.48 17.66 -8.32
N SER A 132 -0.45 16.86 -7.99
CA SER A 132 -0.04 15.65 -8.71
C SER A 132 -0.02 14.42 -7.81
N VAL A 133 -0.36 13.25 -8.39
CA VAL A 133 -0.17 11.94 -7.74
C VAL A 133 1.30 11.66 -7.41
N ASP A 134 2.24 12.13 -8.22
CA ASP A 134 3.68 11.94 -7.97
C ASP A 134 4.13 12.63 -6.67
N GLU A 135 3.51 13.77 -6.33
CA GLU A 135 3.82 14.53 -5.11
C GLU A 135 3.39 13.82 -3.83
N ILE A 136 2.41 12.90 -3.90
CA ILE A 136 2.04 12.02 -2.78
C ILE A 136 2.75 10.67 -2.81
N GLY A 137 3.68 10.45 -3.76
CA GLY A 137 4.33 9.15 -3.98
C GLY A 137 5.03 8.60 -2.74
N THR A 138 5.72 9.46 -1.98
CA THR A 138 6.37 9.08 -0.72
C THR A 138 5.35 8.66 0.34
N GLU A 139 4.25 9.42 0.49
CA GLU A 139 3.17 9.14 1.45
C GLU A 139 2.53 7.76 1.16
N THR A 140 2.22 7.48 -0.10
CA THR A 140 1.58 6.23 -0.52
C THR A 140 2.53 5.04 -0.46
N SER A 141 3.83 5.25 -0.73
CA SER A 141 4.85 4.19 -0.66
C SER A 141 5.10 3.76 0.78
N VAL A 142 5.19 4.71 1.73
CA VAL A 142 5.25 4.41 3.16
C VAL A 142 4.02 3.63 3.60
N ALA A 143 2.82 4.08 3.19
CA ALA A 143 1.58 3.39 3.54
C ALA A 143 1.57 1.93 3.05
N PHE A 144 2.01 1.66 1.82
CA PHE A 144 2.13 0.28 1.33
C PHE A 144 3.10 -0.57 2.16
N VAL A 145 4.29 -0.04 2.48
CA VAL A 145 5.23 -0.78 3.33
C VAL A 145 4.62 -1.06 4.71
N LEU A 146 3.96 -0.09 5.33
CA LEU A 146 3.33 -0.26 6.65
C LEU A 146 2.11 -1.18 6.62
N ALA A 147 1.36 -1.21 5.53
CA ALA A 147 0.23 -2.12 5.34
C ALA A 147 0.66 -3.59 5.49
N ARG A 148 1.88 -3.94 5.08
CA ARG A 148 2.45 -5.29 5.24
C ARG A 148 2.58 -5.72 6.70
N VAL A 149 2.73 -4.78 7.63
CA VAL A 149 2.79 -5.03 9.08
C VAL A 149 1.40 -4.90 9.72
N MET A 150 0.60 -3.93 9.26
CA MET A 150 -0.76 -3.74 9.78
C MET A 150 -1.68 -4.91 9.44
N ARG A 151 -1.51 -5.54 8.27
CA ARG A 151 -2.32 -6.68 7.82
C ARG A 151 -2.28 -7.86 8.81
N PRO A 152 -1.11 -8.46 9.12
CA PRO A 152 -1.07 -9.57 10.07
C PRO A 152 -1.52 -9.17 11.48
N LEU A 153 -1.29 -7.91 11.90
CA LEU A 153 -1.80 -7.40 13.17
C LEU A 153 -3.34 -7.34 13.19
N ALA A 154 -3.93 -6.78 12.14
CA ALA A 154 -5.38 -6.66 11.99
C ALA A 154 -6.05 -8.04 11.97
N LEU A 155 -5.45 -9.02 11.29
CA LEU A 155 -5.93 -10.41 11.30
C LEU A 155 -5.85 -11.04 12.69
N ALA A 156 -4.70 -10.90 13.37
CA ALA A 156 -4.50 -11.47 14.70
C ALA A 156 -5.46 -10.88 15.75
N GLU A 157 -5.79 -9.59 15.61
CA GLU A 157 -6.68 -8.87 16.52
C GLU A 157 -8.12 -8.74 15.99
N LYS A 158 -8.45 -9.39 14.87
CA LYS A 158 -9.79 -9.44 14.24
C LYS A 158 -10.41 -8.07 13.94
N TRP A 159 -9.61 -7.14 13.43
CA TRP A 159 -10.10 -5.80 13.07
C TRP A 159 -11.06 -5.86 11.88
N GLN A 160 -12.16 -5.11 11.97
CA GLN A 160 -13.10 -4.87 10.86
C GLN A 160 -12.76 -3.60 10.08
N GLN A 161 -12.00 -2.69 10.68
CA GLN A 161 -11.47 -1.50 10.03
C GLN A 161 -10.00 -1.30 10.36
N VAL A 162 -9.24 -0.72 9.41
CA VAL A 162 -7.78 -0.63 9.48
C VAL A 162 -7.33 0.80 9.27
N GLY A 163 -6.39 1.25 10.12
CA GLY A 163 -5.62 2.46 9.94
C GLY A 163 -4.19 2.12 9.50
N VAL A 164 -3.78 2.62 8.34
CA VAL A 164 -2.41 2.49 7.83
C VAL A 164 -1.73 3.86 7.88
N PRO A 165 -0.68 4.04 8.70
CA PRO A 165 -0.01 5.33 8.82
C PRO A 165 0.73 5.69 7.52
N GLY A 166 0.64 6.96 7.13
CA GLY A 166 1.58 7.61 6.23
C GLY A 166 2.54 8.51 7.00
N ILE A 167 3.32 9.33 6.28
CA ILE A 167 4.23 10.30 6.90
C ILE A 167 3.41 11.44 7.53
N ASN A 168 2.41 11.93 6.81
CA ASN A 168 1.67 13.14 7.18
C ASN A 168 0.26 12.85 7.68
N GLY A 169 -0.23 11.62 7.51
CA GLY A 169 -1.59 11.28 7.84
C GLY A 169 -1.84 9.79 7.99
N LEU A 170 -3.11 9.42 7.87
CA LEU A 170 -3.60 8.06 8.10
C LEU A 170 -4.53 7.66 6.97
N PHE A 171 -4.19 6.60 6.26
CA PHE A 171 -5.12 5.92 5.38
C PHE A 171 -6.05 5.05 6.20
N VAL A 172 -7.35 5.14 5.96
CA VAL A 172 -8.36 4.39 6.69
C VAL A 172 -9.18 3.55 5.72
N GLY A 173 -9.49 2.33 6.12
CA GLY A 173 -10.28 1.43 5.32
C GLY A 173 -10.64 0.14 6.04
N VAL A 174 -10.68 -0.96 5.29
CA VAL A 174 -11.18 -2.27 5.74
C VAL A 174 -10.23 -3.39 5.35
N MET A 175 -10.37 -4.52 6.03
CA MET A 175 -9.91 -5.81 5.51
C MET A 175 -10.92 -6.32 4.47
N THR A 176 -10.46 -6.84 3.34
CA THR A 176 -11.32 -7.50 2.35
C THR A 176 -11.56 -8.96 2.75
N ASP A 177 -12.50 -9.62 2.09
CA ASP A 177 -12.78 -11.05 2.29
C ASP A 177 -11.57 -11.96 1.96
N ASN A 178 -10.58 -11.45 1.22
CA ASN A 178 -9.33 -12.13 0.91
C ASN A 178 -8.20 -11.78 1.90
N ASP A 179 -8.54 -11.20 3.04
CA ASP A 179 -7.60 -10.72 4.06
C ASP A 179 -6.65 -9.62 3.56
N ASP A 180 -7.01 -8.86 2.52
CA ASP A 180 -6.19 -7.75 2.00
C ASP A 180 -6.61 -6.42 2.61
N ILE A 181 -5.69 -5.43 2.63
CA ILE A 181 -6.03 -4.08 3.10
C ILE A 181 -6.60 -3.25 1.95
N CYS A 182 -7.81 -2.71 2.15
CA CYS A 182 -8.44 -1.76 1.24
C CYS A 182 -8.60 -0.40 1.92
N MET A 183 -7.72 0.55 1.60
CA MET A 183 -7.73 1.92 2.09
C MET A 183 -8.74 2.78 1.32
N ASN A 184 -9.80 3.19 2.00
CA ASN A 184 -10.98 3.86 1.44
C ASN A 184 -10.91 5.39 1.49
N THR A 185 -10.24 5.95 2.50
CA THR A 185 -10.05 7.40 2.65
C THR A 185 -8.67 7.73 3.23
N TYR A 186 -8.35 9.02 3.26
CA TYR A 186 -7.15 9.57 3.88
C TYR A 186 -7.54 10.67 4.85
N LEU A 187 -7.00 10.60 6.07
CA LEU A 187 -7.18 11.56 7.15
C LEU A 187 -5.86 12.27 7.44
N LYS A 188 -5.91 13.56 7.74
CA LYS A 188 -4.75 14.33 8.20
C LYS A 188 -5.00 14.82 9.62
N PRO A 189 -4.20 14.39 10.62
CA PRO A 189 -4.32 14.90 11.99
C PRO A 189 -4.16 16.42 12.01
N ALA A 190 -4.99 17.11 12.80
CA ALA A 190 -5.03 18.58 12.94
C ALA A 190 -5.59 19.39 11.75
N SER A 191 -6.35 18.80 10.82
CA SER A 191 -7.25 19.61 9.98
C SER A 191 -8.35 20.20 10.88
N ASN A 192 -8.52 21.54 10.88
CA ASN A 192 -9.37 22.38 11.76
C ASN A 192 -10.85 21.99 11.99
N ASP A 193 -11.27 20.80 11.57
CA ASP A 193 -12.58 20.23 11.84
C ASP A 193 -12.54 19.20 12.98
N ARG A 194 -13.73 18.93 13.53
CA ARG A 194 -14.03 17.96 14.59
C ARG A 194 -13.04 16.79 14.65
N ALA A 195 -12.47 16.55 15.84
CA ALA A 195 -11.50 15.47 16.06
C ALA A 195 -12.07 14.11 15.59
N SER A 196 -11.42 13.51 14.59
CA SER A 196 -11.76 12.15 14.16
C SER A 196 -11.46 11.16 15.28
N ARG A 197 -12.26 10.09 15.41
CA ARG A 197 -11.96 8.97 16.34
C ARG A 197 -10.60 8.32 16.07
N TRP A 198 -10.09 8.49 14.85
CA TRP A 198 -8.78 8.03 14.42
C TRP A 198 -7.60 8.89 14.89
N SER A 199 -7.86 10.08 15.45
CA SER A 199 -6.79 11.00 15.88
C SER A 199 -5.86 10.36 16.91
N GLY A 200 -6.42 9.62 17.87
CA GLY A 200 -5.63 8.90 18.88
C GLY A 200 -4.77 7.79 18.26
N PHE A 201 -5.32 7.03 17.31
CA PHE A 201 -4.59 5.99 16.58
C PHE A 201 -3.45 6.60 15.77
N ALA A 202 -3.71 7.67 15.01
CA ALA A 202 -2.70 8.37 14.23
C ALA A 202 -1.58 8.93 15.13
N GLY A 203 -1.93 9.43 16.32
CA GLY A 203 -0.99 9.94 17.31
C GLY A 203 0.04 8.90 17.78
N LEU A 204 -0.27 7.61 17.73
CA LEU A 204 0.68 6.56 18.07
C LEU A 204 1.89 6.52 17.12
N PHE A 205 1.74 7.02 15.89
CA PHE A 205 2.79 7.00 14.87
C PHE A 205 3.40 8.39 14.60
N ALA A 206 3.08 9.40 15.42
CA ALA A 206 3.56 10.77 15.24
C ALA A 206 5.10 10.91 15.35
N ALA A 207 5.76 9.97 16.03
CA ALA A 207 7.22 9.90 16.15
C ALA A 207 7.90 9.08 15.03
N MET A 208 7.17 8.77 13.96
CA MET A 208 7.77 8.07 12.82
C MET A 208 8.93 8.89 12.23
N PRO A 209 10.11 8.28 12.03
CA PRO A 209 11.23 8.97 11.41
C PRO A 209 10.89 9.45 10.00
N SER A 210 11.59 10.49 9.55
CA SER A 210 11.61 10.84 8.12
C SER A 210 12.48 9.83 7.37
N TRP A 211 11.88 9.13 6.41
CA TRP A 211 12.57 8.12 5.60
C TRP A 211 12.95 8.68 4.23
N SER A 212 14.15 8.34 3.76
CA SER A 212 14.54 8.66 2.38
C SER A 212 13.81 7.77 1.37
N ALA A 213 13.73 8.21 0.11
CA ALA A 213 13.13 7.42 -0.97
C ALA A 213 13.80 6.05 -1.14
N GLU A 214 15.11 5.98 -0.92
CA GLU A 214 15.88 4.73 -0.93
C GLU A 214 15.43 3.76 0.17
N GLN A 215 15.32 4.26 1.41
CA GLN A 215 14.88 3.44 2.55
C GLN A 215 13.44 2.98 2.41
N ILE A 216 12.56 3.80 1.83
CA ILE A 216 11.18 3.42 1.55
C ILE A 216 11.13 2.34 0.47
N ARG A 217 11.95 2.49 -0.58
CA ARG A 217 12.02 1.51 -1.68
C ARG A 217 12.48 0.14 -1.17
N GLN A 218 13.52 0.11 -0.34
CA GLN A 218 14.00 -1.12 0.29
C GLN A 218 13.01 -1.66 1.33
N GLY A 219 12.36 -0.77 2.07
CA GLY A 219 11.32 -1.06 3.04
C GLY A 219 11.79 -1.78 4.31
N SER A 220 12.97 -2.40 4.34
CA SER A 220 13.49 -3.19 5.47
C SER A 220 13.57 -2.40 6.77
N ASP A 221 14.20 -1.22 6.76
CA ASP A 221 14.34 -0.37 7.95
C ASP A 221 12.98 0.11 8.46
N LEU A 222 12.12 0.52 7.53
CA LEU A 222 10.76 1.00 7.81
C LEU A 222 9.89 -0.11 8.42
N LEU A 223 9.95 -1.31 7.87
CA LEU A 223 9.28 -2.50 8.41
C LEU A 223 9.80 -2.83 9.81
N GLN A 224 11.12 -2.89 9.99
CA GLN A 224 11.74 -3.23 11.26
C GLN A 224 11.38 -2.21 12.35
N TRP A 225 11.42 -0.92 12.03
CA TRP A 225 10.99 0.15 12.94
C TRP A 225 9.51 -0.04 13.31
N THR A 226 8.64 -0.26 12.32
CA THR A 226 7.19 -0.41 12.55
C THR A 226 6.88 -1.61 13.44
N VAL A 227 7.54 -2.76 13.21
CA VAL A 227 7.40 -3.95 14.04
C VAL A 227 7.84 -3.67 15.47
N ASN A 228 9.03 -3.08 15.66
CA ASN A 228 9.55 -2.74 16.99
C ASN A 228 8.62 -1.78 17.73
N HIS A 229 8.08 -0.79 17.02
CA HIS A 229 7.16 0.21 17.56
C HIS A 229 5.83 -0.42 17.99
N ILE A 230 5.23 -1.25 17.14
CA ILE A 230 3.99 -2.00 17.46
C ILE A 230 4.22 -2.91 18.67
N VAL A 231 5.33 -3.65 18.70
CA VAL A 231 5.67 -4.52 19.84
C VAL A 231 5.80 -3.69 21.13
N ALA A 232 6.44 -2.53 21.08
CA ALA A 232 6.54 -1.63 22.23
C ALA A 232 5.17 -1.12 22.69
N LEU A 233 4.30 -0.70 21.77
CA LEU A 233 2.94 -0.24 22.08
C LEU A 233 2.09 -1.35 22.72
N ARG A 234 2.21 -2.59 22.24
CA ARG A 234 1.46 -3.75 22.73
C ARG A 234 1.88 -4.23 24.12
N LYS A 235 3.05 -3.81 24.63
CA LYS A 235 3.46 -4.11 26.02
C LYS A 235 2.54 -3.50 27.07
N THR A 236 1.81 -2.44 26.71
CA THR A 236 0.96 -1.70 27.64
C THR A 236 -0.52 -1.97 27.42
N ALA A 237 -0.96 -2.10 26.17
CA ALA A 237 -2.30 -2.56 25.79
C ALA A 237 -2.30 -2.92 24.30
N SER A 238 -3.15 -3.87 23.91
CA SER A 238 -3.46 -4.15 22.50
C SER A 238 -4.11 -2.93 21.82
N PHE A 239 -4.15 -2.92 20.49
CA PHE A 239 -4.77 -1.82 19.76
C PHE A 239 -6.28 -1.82 19.93
N VAL A 240 -6.91 -3.00 19.97
CA VAL A 240 -8.37 -3.13 20.20
C VAL A 240 -8.79 -2.67 21.60
N GLU A 241 -7.94 -2.82 22.62
CA GLU A 241 -8.22 -2.27 23.96
C GLU A 241 -8.16 -0.73 23.96
N ARG A 242 -7.21 -0.15 23.21
CA ARG A 242 -7.06 1.30 23.09
C ARG A 242 -8.13 1.94 22.19
N PHE A 243 -8.52 1.23 21.14
CA PHE A 243 -9.42 1.69 20.10
C PHE A 243 -10.46 0.61 19.79
N PRO A 244 -11.49 0.45 20.64
CA PRO A 244 -12.51 -0.59 20.48
C PRO A 244 -13.23 -0.54 19.13
N PHE A 245 -13.35 0.66 18.54
CA PHE A 245 -13.98 0.84 17.24
C PHE A 245 -13.31 0.02 16.13
N LEU A 246 -12.03 -0.40 16.26
CA LEU A 246 -11.38 -1.26 15.27
C LEU A 246 -12.13 -2.58 15.00
N LEU A 247 -12.96 -3.03 15.95
CA LEU A 247 -13.80 -4.22 15.84
C LEU A 247 -15.19 -3.94 15.22
N GLU A 248 -15.54 -2.68 15.02
CA GLU A 248 -16.80 -2.25 14.42
C GLU A 248 -16.67 -2.13 12.90
N PRO A 249 -17.75 -2.36 12.13
CA PRO A 249 -17.77 -2.13 10.70
C PRO A 249 -17.34 -0.70 10.35
N TYR A 250 -16.60 -0.55 9.25
CA TYR A 250 -16.25 0.77 8.75
C TYR A 250 -17.48 1.51 8.20
N HIS A 251 -17.70 2.74 8.67
CA HIS A 251 -18.74 3.63 8.15
C HIS A 251 -18.10 4.85 7.49
N SER A 252 -18.50 5.18 6.25
CA SER A 252 -17.92 6.32 5.52
C SER A 252 -18.23 7.67 6.15
N THR A 253 -19.29 7.77 6.96
CA THR A 253 -19.68 8.97 7.72
C THR A 253 -18.64 9.42 8.75
N ASP A 254 -17.60 8.64 8.99
CA ASP A 254 -16.52 8.94 9.94
C ASP A 254 -15.45 9.91 9.37
N ASP A 255 -15.58 10.35 8.11
CA ASP A 255 -14.88 11.51 7.56
C ASP A 255 -15.80 12.76 7.65
N PRO A 256 -15.51 13.74 8.53
CA PRO A 256 -16.36 14.93 8.72
C PRO A 256 -16.59 15.75 7.43
N LEU A 257 -15.74 15.56 6.42
CA LEU A 257 -15.73 16.29 5.16
C LEU A 257 -16.28 15.44 3.98
N ASP A 258 -16.80 14.23 4.23
CA ASP A 258 -17.41 13.38 3.20
C ASP A 258 -18.65 14.03 2.57
N THR A 259 -19.37 14.89 3.29
CA THR A 259 -20.55 15.60 2.78
C THR A 259 -20.17 16.61 1.71
N THR A 260 -19.13 17.43 1.94
CA THR A 260 -18.57 18.38 0.97
C THR A 260 -18.01 17.64 -0.25
N TRP A 261 -17.42 16.47 -0.04
CA TRP A 261 -16.91 15.61 -1.10
C TRP A 261 -18.02 15.01 -1.97
N ASN A 262 -19.07 14.48 -1.36
CA ASN A 262 -20.22 13.93 -2.07
C ASN A 262 -20.96 15.01 -2.89
N ALA A 263 -21.06 16.23 -2.35
CA ALA A 263 -21.60 17.38 -3.09
C ALA A 263 -20.73 17.77 -4.30
N ALA A 264 -19.39 17.78 -4.15
CA ALA A 264 -18.46 17.99 -5.26
C ALA A 264 -18.58 16.94 -6.36
N ARG A 265 -18.76 15.66 -5.99
CA ARG A 265 -18.97 14.54 -6.92
C ARG A 265 -20.28 14.67 -7.71
N ALA A 266 -21.35 15.11 -7.05
CA ALA A 266 -22.64 15.32 -7.70
C ALA A 266 -22.55 16.42 -8.76
N SER A 267 -21.93 17.56 -8.44
CA SER A 267 -21.77 18.68 -9.39
C SER A 267 -20.95 18.31 -10.64
N ALA A 268 -19.86 17.53 -10.48
CA ALA A 268 -19.01 17.13 -11.60
C ALA A 268 -19.68 16.14 -12.57
N ARG A 269 -20.68 15.37 -12.11
CA ARG A 269 -21.49 14.48 -12.97
C ARG A 269 -22.54 15.24 -13.77
N THR A 270 -23.07 16.34 -13.24
CA THR A 270 -24.01 17.21 -13.98
C THR A 270 -23.33 17.98 -15.11
N GLU A 271 -22.06 18.39 -14.95
CA GLU A 271 -21.32 19.14 -15.99
C GLU A 271 -20.75 18.26 -17.12
N SER A 272 -20.69 16.93 -16.92
CA SER A 272 -20.20 15.98 -17.93
C SER A 272 -21.32 15.27 -18.71
N GLY A 273 -22.58 15.63 -18.42
CA GLY A 273 -23.79 15.12 -19.08
C GLY A 273 -24.57 16.19 -19.87
N SER A 274 -23.98 17.36 -20.09
CA SER A 274 -24.49 18.47 -20.91
C SER A 274 -23.52 18.76 -22.05
#